data_AF-A0A081XL50-F1
#
_entry.id   AF-A0A081XL50-F1
#
_cell.length_a   1.000
_cell.length_b   1.000
_cell.length_c   1.000
_cell.angle_alpha   90.00
_cell.angle_beta   90.00
_cell.angle_gamma   90.00
#
_symmetry.space_group_name_H-M   'P 1'
#
loop_
_entity.id
_entity.type
_entity.pdbx_description
1 polymer ?
#
loop_
_entity_poly.entity_id
_entity_poly.type
_entity_poly.pdbx_seq_one_letter_code
_entity_poly.pdbx_strand_id
1 'polypeptide(L)'
;MPELSALREGTDIMRVRRALVALAAALPLIGVSAGSASAASAANSYEIIVCSEGLFGSANVVGYNEKNQLVQTPDFKLNWNGPCGYAPDYWFKEDQIVEINASDYFNVWTFHMDVRYCNDNYSATQRVCILPY
;
A
#
# COMPACT_ATOMS: atom_id res chain seq x y z
N MET A 1 13.34 -33.55 -45.70
CA MET A 1 14.32 -33.52 -44.60
C MET A 1 13.62 -33.02 -43.34
N PRO A 2 13.97 -33.57 -42.18
CA PRO A 2 13.12 -33.69 -41.00
C PRO A 2 13.36 -32.59 -39.94
N GLU A 3 12.48 -32.64 -38.94
CA GLU A 3 12.52 -32.01 -37.62
C GLU A 3 13.87 -32.08 -36.88
N LEU A 4 14.10 -31.06 -36.04
CA LEU A 4 14.82 -31.06 -34.76
C LEU A 4 14.25 -29.84 -34.00
N SER A 5 13.25 -29.97 -33.12
CA SER A 5 13.35 -30.50 -31.74
C SER A 5 14.53 -29.93 -30.97
N ALA A 6 14.27 -29.03 -30.00
CA ALA A 6 14.64 -29.24 -28.60
C ALA A 6 14.57 -27.95 -27.75
N LEU A 7 13.75 -28.05 -26.70
CA LEU A 7 14.08 -27.70 -25.32
C LEU A 7 14.38 -26.23 -24.97
N ARG A 8 13.36 -25.56 -24.43
CA ARG A 8 13.48 -25.08 -23.06
C ARG A 8 12.16 -25.22 -22.31
N GLU A 9 12.01 -26.40 -21.71
CA GLU A 9 11.30 -26.59 -20.45
C GLU A 9 11.85 -25.63 -19.39
N GLY A 10 10.99 -25.25 -18.46
CA GLY A 10 11.42 -24.89 -17.11
C GLY A 10 11.34 -23.42 -16.78
N THR A 11 10.14 -22.94 -16.43
CA THR A 11 9.80 -22.73 -15.02
C THR A 11 8.35 -22.26 -14.92
N ASP A 12 7.43 -23.23 -14.90
CA ASP A 12 6.23 -23.12 -14.07
C ASP A 12 6.71 -22.86 -12.65
N ILE A 13 6.82 -21.59 -12.27
CA ILE A 13 7.01 -21.22 -10.88
C ILE A 13 5.71 -21.59 -10.20
N MET A 14 5.70 -22.80 -9.63
CA MET A 14 4.74 -23.26 -8.66
C MET A 14 4.43 -22.09 -7.70
N ARG A 15 3.27 -21.45 -7.91
CA ARG A 15 2.63 -20.62 -6.89
C ARG A 15 2.31 -21.56 -5.75
N VAL A 16 3.24 -21.68 -4.81
CA VAL A 16 3.06 -22.39 -3.55
C VAL A 16 1.94 -21.66 -2.81
N ARG A 17 0.71 -22.12 -3.02
CA ARG A 17 -0.45 -21.76 -2.20
C ARG A 17 -0.20 -22.32 -0.81
N ARG A 18 0.47 -21.54 0.05
CA ARG A 18 0.49 -21.80 1.48
C ARG A 18 -0.90 -21.45 2.01
N ALA A 19 -1.81 -22.42 1.95
CA ALA A 19 -3.00 -22.42 2.77
C ALA A 19 -2.55 -22.66 4.22
N LEU A 20 -2.47 -21.60 5.01
CA LEU A 20 -2.38 -21.72 6.46
C LEU A 20 -3.79 -21.61 7.04
N VAL A 21 -4.20 -22.73 7.62
CA VAL A 21 -5.48 -22.98 8.27
C VAL A 21 -5.64 -22.07 9.50
N ALA A 22 -6.86 -21.55 9.64
CA ALA A 22 -7.31 -20.72 10.75
C ALA A 22 -7.25 -21.44 12.10
N LEU A 23 -6.93 -20.70 13.17
CA LEU A 23 -7.35 -21.05 14.52
C LEU A 23 -8.06 -19.84 15.15
N ALA A 24 -9.35 -20.03 15.42
CA ALA A 24 -10.20 -19.08 16.13
C ALA A 24 -9.85 -19.05 17.63
N ALA A 25 -9.85 -17.86 18.22
CA ALA A 25 -10.07 -17.68 19.66
C ALA A 25 -11.04 -16.52 19.84
N ALA A 26 -12.30 -16.86 20.12
CA ALA A 26 -13.31 -15.95 20.63
C ALA A 26 -13.01 -15.68 22.12
N LEU A 27 -12.89 -14.41 22.49
CA LEU A 27 -12.95 -13.95 23.89
C LEU A 27 -13.89 -12.73 23.96
N PRO A 28 -14.79 -12.66 24.95
CA PRO A 28 -15.78 -11.59 25.05
C PRO A 28 -15.20 -10.34 25.74
N LEU A 29 -15.58 -9.18 25.18
CA LEU A 29 -15.77 -7.83 25.76
C LEU A 29 -15.18 -7.51 27.15
N ILE A 30 -14.35 -6.47 27.22
CA ILE A 30 -14.58 -5.20 27.96
C ILE A 30 -13.47 -4.20 27.59
N GLY A 31 -13.87 -3.01 27.14
CA GLY A 31 -13.16 -1.73 27.37
C GLY A 31 -11.76 -1.54 26.77
N VAL A 32 -11.72 -0.81 25.65
CA VAL A 32 -10.76 0.24 25.23
C VAL A 32 -10.73 0.20 23.69
N SER A 33 -11.12 1.31 23.09
CA SER A 33 -11.05 1.59 21.65
C SER A 33 -9.60 1.56 21.17
N ALA A 34 -9.07 0.37 20.94
CA ALA A 34 -7.89 0.15 20.12
C ALA A 34 -8.40 -0.12 18.71
N GLY A 35 -8.17 0.83 17.79
CA GLY A 35 -8.46 0.67 16.39
C GLY A 35 -7.87 -0.66 15.91
N SER A 36 -8.73 -1.51 15.37
CA SER A 36 -8.35 -2.81 14.83
C SER A 36 -7.42 -2.59 13.63
N ALA A 37 -6.11 -2.55 13.87
CA ALA A 37 -5.11 -2.72 12.84
C ALA A 37 -5.23 -4.16 12.32
N SER A 38 -6.14 -4.35 11.36
CA SER A 38 -6.29 -5.62 10.66
C SER A 38 -5.06 -5.77 9.77
N ALA A 39 -4.11 -6.59 10.22
CA ALA A 39 -3.02 -7.07 9.37
C ALA A 39 -3.64 -7.71 8.11
N ALA A 40 -3.50 -7.03 6.97
CA ALA A 40 -4.05 -7.48 5.71
C ALA A 40 -3.20 -8.63 5.16
N SER A 41 -3.89 -9.60 4.56
CA SER A 41 -3.26 -10.69 3.82
C SER A 41 -2.66 -10.12 2.53
N ALA A 42 -1.33 -10.11 2.43
CA ALA A 42 -0.50 -9.57 1.36
C ALA A 42 -0.64 -10.24 -0.04
N ALA A 43 -1.79 -10.82 -0.38
CA ALA A 43 -1.96 -11.55 -1.63
C ALA A 43 -2.29 -10.64 -2.83
N ASN A 44 -2.95 -9.48 -2.63
CA ASN A 44 -3.24 -8.48 -3.68
C ASN A 44 -3.26 -7.04 -3.10
N SER A 45 -2.45 -6.77 -2.07
CA SER A 45 -2.44 -5.47 -1.39
C SER A 45 -1.10 -4.78 -1.51
N TYR A 46 -1.11 -3.45 -1.50
CA TYR A 46 0.08 -2.64 -1.61
C TYR A 46 0.17 -1.58 -0.51
N GLU A 47 1.39 -1.21 -0.15
CA GLU A 47 1.68 0.01 0.62
C GLU A 47 1.89 1.19 -0.34
N ILE A 48 1.55 2.39 0.12
CA ILE A 48 1.69 3.61 -0.67
C ILE A 48 2.86 4.44 -0.15
N ILE A 49 3.80 4.70 -1.04
CA ILE A 49 4.88 5.65 -0.86
C ILE A 49 4.47 6.96 -1.53
N VAL A 50 4.40 8.04 -0.77
CA VAL A 50 4.12 9.37 -1.30
C VAL A 50 5.42 10.12 -1.39
N CYS A 51 5.71 10.69 -2.57
CA CYS A 51 6.87 11.53 -2.81
C CYS A 51 6.45 12.97 -3.15
N SER A 52 7.16 13.98 -2.66
CA SER A 52 6.98 15.40 -2.98
C SER A 52 8.29 16.02 -3.41
N GLU A 53 8.24 16.92 -4.40
CA GLU A 53 9.37 17.71 -4.88
C GLU A 53 9.68 18.97 -4.03
N GLY A 54 9.23 18.99 -2.77
CA GLY A 54 9.69 19.98 -1.77
C GLY A 54 8.66 21.03 -1.32
N LEU A 55 7.36 20.82 -1.59
CA LEU A 55 6.30 21.69 -1.08
C LEU A 55 5.60 21.16 0.18
N PHE A 56 5.64 19.85 0.38
CA PHE A 56 4.86 19.19 1.43
C PHE A 56 5.77 18.63 2.53
N GLY A 57 5.37 18.81 3.78
CA GLY A 57 6.10 18.32 4.96
C GLY A 57 5.52 17.03 5.55
N SER A 58 4.22 16.78 5.35
CA SER A 58 3.56 15.56 5.81
C SER A 58 2.46 15.14 4.84
N ALA A 59 2.10 13.86 4.85
CA ALA A 59 0.96 13.34 4.10
C ALA A 59 0.22 12.25 4.87
N ASN A 60 -1.01 11.97 4.47
CA ASN A 60 -1.72 10.74 4.81
C ASN A 60 -2.46 10.20 3.59
N VAL A 61 -2.85 8.93 3.67
CA VAL A 61 -3.53 8.23 2.59
C VAL A 61 -4.79 7.56 3.11
N VAL A 62 -5.88 7.69 2.36
CA VAL A 62 -7.19 7.13 2.66
C VAL A 62 -7.62 6.23 1.50
N GLY A 63 -8.17 5.05 1.81
CA GLY A 63 -8.65 4.10 0.82
C GLY A 63 -9.28 2.89 1.48
N TYR A 64 -9.37 1.76 0.77
CA TYR A 64 -9.95 0.52 1.28
C TYR A 64 -8.94 -0.63 1.28
N ASN A 65 -9.10 -1.60 2.17
CA ASN A 65 -8.34 -2.86 2.12
C ASN A 65 -9.08 -3.96 1.34
N GLU A 66 -8.48 -5.15 1.22
CA GLU A 66 -9.06 -6.32 0.54
C GLU A 66 -10.43 -6.76 1.08
N LYS A 67 -10.72 -6.42 2.33
CA LYS A 67 -12.01 -6.71 2.97
C LYS A 67 -13.04 -5.60 2.74
N ASN A 68 -12.74 -4.65 1.84
CA ASN A 68 -13.50 -3.42 1.60
C ASN A 68 -13.74 -2.60 2.88
N GLN A 69 -12.78 -2.60 3.80
CA GLN A 69 -12.82 -1.77 5.00
C GLN A 69 -12.06 -0.48 4.74
N LEU A 70 -12.59 0.66 5.18
CA LEU A 70 -11.90 1.94 5.11
C LEU A 70 -10.62 1.88 5.94
N VAL A 71 -9.51 2.29 5.35
CA VAL A 71 -8.19 2.38 5.93
C VAL A 71 -7.67 3.80 5.71
N GLN A 72 -7.19 4.42 6.78
CA GLN A 72 -6.53 5.71 6.75
C GLN A 72 -5.20 5.59 7.49
N THR A 73 -4.11 6.01 6.85
CA THR A 73 -2.81 6.08 7.50
C THR A 73 -2.78 7.20 8.55
N PRO A 74 -1.94 7.09 9.59
CA PRO A 74 -1.55 8.29 10.33
C PRO A 74 -0.81 9.26 9.40
N ASP A 75 -0.68 10.51 9.84
CA ASP A 75 0.18 11.48 9.17
C ASP A 75 1.64 10.99 9.25
N PHE A 76 2.29 10.86 8.10
CA PHE A 76 3.70 10.50 8.01
C PHE A 76 4.50 11.65 7.39
N LYS A 77 5.76 11.78 7.80
CA LYS A 77 6.64 12.83 7.32
C LYS A 77 7.14 12.52 5.92
N LEU A 78 7.09 13.55 5.06
CA LEU A 78 7.80 13.54 3.79
C LEU A 78 9.18 14.12 4.08
N ASN A 79 10.21 13.28 3.98
CA ASN A 79 11.53 13.65 4.49
C ASN A 79 12.12 14.82 3.68
N TRP A 80 12.53 15.90 4.35
CA TRP A 80 13.16 17.06 3.70
C TRP A 80 14.42 16.67 2.90
N ASN A 81 15.11 15.61 3.31
CA ASN A 81 16.34 15.11 2.70
C ASN A 81 16.17 13.94 1.73
N GLY A 82 14.93 13.55 1.40
CA GLY A 82 14.66 12.52 0.40
C GLY A 82 13.15 12.48 0.17
N PRO A 83 12.66 12.63 -1.07
CA PRO A 83 11.34 13.22 -1.33
C PRO A 83 10.15 12.39 -0.85
N CYS A 84 10.33 11.26 -0.16
CA CYS A 84 9.29 10.28 0.06
C CYS A 84 9.04 9.94 1.54
N GLY A 85 7.79 9.57 1.83
CA GLY A 85 7.37 8.99 3.10
C GLY A 85 6.25 7.97 2.88
N TYR A 86 6.04 7.10 3.86
CA TYR A 86 4.95 6.14 3.87
C TYR A 86 4.61 5.71 5.29
N ALA A 87 3.44 5.11 5.47
CA ALA A 87 3.05 4.46 6.71
C ALA A 87 3.16 2.93 6.54
N PRO A 88 4.13 2.26 7.17
CA PRO A 88 4.25 0.81 7.11
C PRO A 88 3.02 0.14 7.76
N ASP A 89 2.71 -1.08 7.32
CA ASP A 89 1.60 -1.90 7.80
C ASP A 89 0.18 -1.41 7.40
N TYR A 90 0.10 -0.37 6.56
CA TYR A 90 -1.15 0.10 5.96
C TYR A 90 -1.28 -0.42 4.53
N TRP A 91 -2.20 -1.35 4.36
CA TRP A 91 -2.36 -2.12 3.13
C TRP A 91 -3.64 -1.74 2.40
N PHE A 92 -3.48 -1.33 1.15
CA PHE A 92 -4.56 -0.91 0.26
C PHE A 92 -4.83 -1.99 -0.78
N LYS A 93 -6.10 -2.22 -1.08
CA LYS A 93 -6.57 -3.09 -2.16
C LYS A 93 -6.11 -2.58 -3.53
N GLU A 94 -5.68 -3.48 -4.41
CA GLU A 94 -5.33 -3.17 -5.81
C GLU A 94 -6.49 -2.57 -6.64
N ASP A 95 -6.15 -1.83 -7.70
CA ASP A 95 -7.08 -1.24 -8.70
C ASP A 95 -8.18 -0.31 -8.16
N GLN A 96 -7.99 0.27 -6.97
CA GLN A 96 -8.91 1.25 -6.39
C GLN A 96 -8.41 2.69 -6.56
N ILE A 97 -9.30 3.65 -6.29
CA ILE A 97 -8.90 5.04 -6.05
C ILE A 97 -8.53 5.17 -4.57
N VAL A 98 -7.39 5.81 -4.31
CA VAL A 98 -6.98 6.25 -2.98
C VAL A 98 -6.87 7.77 -2.97
N GLU A 99 -7.19 8.35 -1.84
CA GLU A 99 -7.08 9.77 -1.56
C GLU A 99 -5.74 10.01 -0.86
N ILE A 100 -4.95 10.97 -1.36
CA ILE A 100 -3.72 11.42 -0.72
C ILE A 100 -3.92 12.86 -0.29
N ASN A 101 -3.77 13.10 1.01
CA ASN A 101 -3.76 14.44 1.57
C ASN A 101 -2.33 14.83 1.92
N ALA A 102 -1.97 16.08 1.68
CA ALA A 102 -0.66 16.60 2.08
C ALA A 102 -0.77 17.98 2.74
N SER A 103 0.10 18.20 3.72
CA SER A 103 0.25 19.49 4.39
C SER A 103 1.59 20.13 4.08
N ASP A 104 1.59 21.46 4.03
CA ASP A 104 2.80 22.25 3.90
C ASP A 104 3.67 22.20 5.18
N TYR A 105 4.80 22.90 5.17
CA TYR A 105 5.70 22.98 6.33
C TYR A 105 5.10 23.67 7.56
N PHE A 106 3.99 24.39 7.39
CA PHE A 106 3.24 25.03 8.47
C PHE A 106 2.10 24.14 9.01
N ASN A 107 2.02 22.89 8.54
CA ASN A 107 0.97 21.91 8.83
C ASN A 107 -0.42 22.40 8.38
N VAL A 108 -0.48 23.22 7.33
CA VAL A 108 -1.74 23.56 6.66
C VAL A 108 -2.01 22.49 5.61
N TRP A 109 -3.17 21.84 5.69
CA TRP A 109 -3.63 20.89 4.67
C TRP A 109 -4.04 21.67 3.43
N THR A 110 -3.19 21.62 2.40
CA THR A 110 -3.31 22.47 1.21
C THR A 110 -3.51 21.67 -0.07
N PHE A 111 -3.28 20.36 -0.02
CA PHE A 111 -3.32 19.52 -1.20
C PHE A 111 -4.07 18.21 -0.94
N HIS A 112 -4.86 17.83 -1.93
CA HIS A 112 -5.68 16.63 -1.95
C HIS A 112 -5.71 16.10 -3.39
N MET A 113 -5.44 14.81 -3.56
CA MET A 113 -5.52 14.14 -4.86
C MET A 113 -6.16 12.76 -4.74
N ASP A 114 -7.03 12.43 -5.69
CA ASP A 114 -7.54 11.09 -5.90
C ASP A 114 -6.71 10.39 -6.98
N VAL A 115 -6.05 9.30 -6.63
CA VAL A 115 -5.21 8.53 -7.56
C VAL A 115 -5.68 7.09 -7.67
N ARG A 116 -5.88 6.64 -8.90
CA ARG A 116 -6.12 5.21 -9.19
C ARG A 116 -4.82 4.44 -9.41
N TYR A 117 -3.83 5.10 -9.98
CA TYR A 117 -2.57 4.48 -10.36
C TYR A 117 -1.41 5.34 -9.88
N CYS A 118 -0.67 4.80 -8.93
CA CYS A 118 0.65 5.26 -8.57
C CYS A 118 1.68 4.40 -9.30
N ASN A 119 2.85 4.93 -9.61
CA ASN A 119 3.82 4.24 -10.46
C ASN A 119 4.23 2.90 -9.81
N ASP A 120 4.02 1.79 -10.53
CA ASP A 120 4.20 0.41 -10.03
C ASP A 120 5.67 0.01 -9.84
N ASN A 121 6.62 0.88 -10.16
CA ASN A 121 8.01 0.53 -10.38
C ASN A 121 8.92 0.54 -9.13
N TYR A 122 8.38 0.52 -7.91
CA TYR A 122 9.22 0.46 -6.70
C TYR A 122 9.41 -0.98 -6.19
N SER A 123 8.31 -1.73 -6.02
CA SER A 123 8.35 -3.17 -5.75
C SER A 123 6.98 -3.82 -6.01
N ALA A 124 6.91 -5.15 -5.92
CA ALA A 124 5.65 -5.89 -6.08
C ALA A 124 4.58 -5.54 -5.02
N THR A 125 4.96 -4.94 -3.89
CA THR A 125 4.08 -4.62 -2.76
C THR A 125 4.03 -3.14 -2.44
N GLN A 126 4.69 -2.28 -3.22
CA GLN A 126 4.77 -0.84 -2.96
C GLN A 126 4.51 -0.05 -4.23
N ARG A 127 3.68 0.98 -4.11
CA ARG A 127 3.34 1.92 -5.19
C ARG A 127 3.82 3.31 -4.83
N VAL A 128 4.43 4.02 -5.79
CA VAL A 128 4.96 5.37 -5.57
C VAL A 128 4.08 6.41 -6.24
N CYS A 129 3.50 7.30 -5.44
CA CYS A 129 2.71 8.43 -5.88
C CYS A 129 3.56 9.71 -5.78
N ILE A 130 3.67 10.47 -6.86
CA ILE A 130 4.44 11.73 -6.88
C ILE A 130 3.45 12.90 -6.83
N LEU A 131 3.57 13.72 -5.78
CA LEU A 131 2.81 14.95 -5.63
C LEU A 131 3.40 16.03 -6.54
N PRO A 132 2.56 16.75 -7.30
CA PRO A 132 3.01 17.86 -8.12
C PRO A 132 3.50 19.04 -7.27
N TYR A 133 4.29 19.90 -7.91
CA TYR A 133 4.64 21.24 -7.42
C TYR A 133 3.47 22.22 -7.62
#